data_AF-A0A948PCI6-F1
#
_entry.id   AF-A0A948PCI6-F1
#
_cell.length_a   1.000
_cell.length_b   1.000
_cell.length_c   1.000
_cell.angle_alpha   90.00
_cell.angle_beta   90.00
_cell.angle_gamma   90.00
#
_symmetry.space_group_name_H-M   'P 1'
#
loop_
_entity.id
_entity.type
_entity.pdbx_description
1 polymer ?
#
loop_
_entity_poly.entity_id
_entity_poly.type
_entity_poly.pdbx_seq_one_letter_code
_entity_poly.pdbx_strand_id
1 'polypeptide(L)' 'MGDFNAAAWSNQVAGFADALDLVPPPFYPATWPVELGPLGLPIDNMFTRGAALIRTIGPTPEAFGSNHLGLLATVALF' A
#
# COMPACT_ATOMS: atom_id res chain seq x y z
N MET A 1 -4.25 1.37 6.91
CA MET A 1 -4.25 1.67 5.46
C MET A 1 -4.42 3.17 5.28
N GLY A 2 -3.83 3.76 4.24
CA GLY A 2 -4.01 5.18 3.92
C GLY A 2 -2.93 5.70 2.98
N ASP A 3 -3.03 6.98 2.63
CA ASP A 3 -2.00 7.76 1.94
C ASP A 3 -0.97 8.27 2.95
N PHE A 4 0.30 7.96 2.72
CA PHE A 4 1.42 8.31 3.60
C PHE A 4 2.23 9.50 3.05
N ASN A 5 1.94 9.97 1.83
CA ASN A 5 2.73 10.98 1.11
C ASN A 5 4.24 10.66 1.07
N ALA A 6 4.58 9.38 1.14
CA ALA A 6 5.93 8.87 1.19
C ALA A 6 6.00 7.52 0.49
N ALA A 7 7.02 7.32 -0.34
CA ALA A 7 7.21 6.05 -1.02
C ALA A 7 7.38 4.92 0.01
N ALA A 8 6.87 3.73 -0.33
CA ALA A 8 6.95 2.54 0.51
C ALA A 8 8.37 2.18 0.99
N TRP A 9 9.41 2.49 0.20
CA TRP A 9 10.82 2.24 0.55
C TRP A 9 11.48 3.41 1.33
N SER A 10 10.71 4.41 1.74
CA SER A 10 11.23 5.51 2.55
C SER A 10 11.51 5.05 3.99
N ASN A 11 12.53 5.65 4.61
CA ASN A 11 12.85 5.39 6.03
C ASN A 11 11.68 5.75 6.97
N GLN A 12 10.83 6.69 6.58
CA GLN A 12 9.65 7.09 7.35
C GLN A 12 8.62 5.95 7.43
N VAL A 13 8.31 5.32 6.28
CA VAL A 13 7.37 4.20 6.22
C VAL A 13 7.97 2.96 6.87
N ALA A 14 9.25 2.66 6.64
CA ALA A 14 9.95 1.56 7.30
C ALA A 14 9.95 1.70 8.83
N GLY A 15 10.36 2.88 9.35
CA GLY A 15 10.37 3.15 10.78
C GLY A 15 8.98 3.12 11.42
N PHE A 16 7.94 3.59 10.69
CA PHE A 16 6.55 3.47 11.13
C PHE A 16 6.11 2.00 11.26
N ALA A 17 6.43 1.17 10.26
CA ALA A 17 6.09 -0.25 10.29
C ALA A 17 6.79 -0.98 11.43
N ASP A 18 8.10 -0.74 11.60
CA ASP A 18 8.92 -1.36 12.64
C ASP A 18 8.46 -0.97 14.05
N ALA A 19 8.24 0.33 14.29
CA ALA A 19 7.80 0.85 15.60
C ALA A 19 6.45 0.28 16.06
N LEU A 20 5.65 -0.20 15.11
CA LEU A 20 4.30 -0.69 15.33
C LEU A 20 4.18 -2.18 15.04
N ASP A 21 5.27 -2.92 14.86
CA ASP A 21 5.25 -4.36 14.57
C ASP A 21 4.24 -4.70 13.45
N LEU A 22 4.29 -3.93 12.37
CA LEU A 22 3.39 -4.07 11.23
C LEU A 22 3.99 -4.99 10.18
N VAL A 23 3.14 -5.82 9.59
CA VAL A 23 3.52 -6.72 8.50
C VAL A 23 3.19 -6.04 7.16
N PRO A 24 4.17 -5.83 6.27
CA PRO A 24 3.97 -5.24 4.95
C PRO A 24 3.28 -6.20 3.98
N PRO A 25 2.71 -5.68 2.87
CA PRO A 25 2.17 -6.51 1.80
C PRO A 25 3.30 -7.18 1.00
N PRO A 26 3.00 -8.18 0.16
CA PRO A 26 4.00 -8.86 -0.67
C PRO A 26 4.64 -7.96 -1.74
N PHE A 27 3.98 -6.87 -2.14
CA PHE A 27 4.51 -5.83 -3.01
C PHE A 27 3.73 -4.52 -2.85
N TYR A 28 4.24 -3.44 -3.43
CA TYR A 28 3.68 -2.09 -3.30
C TYR A 28 3.23 -1.57 -4.67
N PRO A 29 1.91 -1.54 -4.96
CA PRO A 29 1.41 -0.99 -6.22
C PRO A 29 1.66 0.50 -6.34
N ALA A 30 2.04 0.97 -7.53
CA ALA A 30 2.02 2.40 -7.84
C ALA A 30 0.58 2.91 -7.78
N THR A 31 0.32 3.91 -6.93
CA THR A 31 -1.02 4.46 -6.73
C THR A 31 -1.11 5.92 -7.19
N TRP A 32 -0.01 6.67 -7.20
CA TRP A 32 -0.02 8.09 -7.53
C TRP A 32 1.21 8.53 -8.33
N PRO A 33 1.09 9.49 -9.26
CA PRO A 33 -0.16 9.99 -9.84
C PRO A 33 -0.68 8.99 -10.90
N VAL A 34 -2.00 8.90 -11.06
CA VAL A 34 -2.66 7.92 -11.96
C VAL A 34 -2.14 7.99 -13.40
N GLU A 35 -1.73 9.17 -13.86
CA GLU A 35 -1.22 9.43 -15.22
C GLU A 35 0.11 8.72 -15.50
N LEU A 36 0.88 8.38 -14.46
CA LEU A 36 2.14 7.65 -14.61
C LEU A 36 1.96 6.12 -14.58
N GLY A 37 0.77 5.63 -14.22
CA GLY A 37 0.46 4.20 -14.19
C GLY A 37 1.54 3.40 -13.44
N PRO A 38 2.12 2.34 -14.04
CA PRO A 38 3.17 1.54 -13.41
C PRO A 38 4.46 2.31 -13.03
N LEU A 39 4.68 3.50 -13.58
CA LEU A 39 5.83 4.36 -13.24
C LEU A 39 5.52 5.33 -12.07
N GLY A 40 4.30 5.30 -11.54
CA GLY A 40 3.92 6.08 -10.37
C GLY A 40 4.59 5.59 -9.07
N LEU A 41 4.38 6.35 -8.00
CA LEU A 41 4.88 6.09 -6.67
C LEU A 41 3.85 5.32 -5.82
N PRO A 42 4.30 4.35 -5.01
CA PRO A 42 3.48 3.68 -4.02
C PRO A 42 3.45 4.49 -2.72
N ILE A 43 2.60 5.52 -2.66
CA ILE A 43 2.45 6.36 -1.45
C ILE A 43 1.25 5.96 -0.60
N ASP A 44 0.31 5.20 -1.16
CA ASP A 44 -0.74 4.53 -0.41
C ASP A 44 -0.22 3.19 0.12
N ASN A 45 -0.42 2.93 1.41
CA ASN A 45 0.10 1.74 2.06
C ASN A 45 -0.99 1.00 2.85
N MET A 46 -0.92 -0.33 2.82
CA MET A 46 -1.71 -1.24 3.66
C MET A 46 -0.77 -2.14 4.44
N PHE A 47 -1.03 -2.28 5.74
CA PHE A 47 -0.27 -3.17 6.63
C PHE A 47 -1.24 -4.01 7.44
N THR A 48 -0.78 -5.16 7.91
CA THR A 48 -1.46 -5.97 8.93
C THR A 48 -0.62 -6.05 10.21
N ARG A 49 -1.14 -6.73 11.23
CA ARG A 49 -0.44 -7.05 12.48
C ARG A 49 -0.96 -8.38 13.03
N GLY A 50 -0.14 -9.08 13.79
CA GLY A 50 -0.55 -10.29 14.50
C GLY A 50 -0.89 -11.42 13.54
N ALA A 51 -2.04 -12.05 13.72
CA ALA A 51 -2.46 -13.21 12.93
C ALA A 51 -3.12 -12.86 11.59
N ALA A 52 -3.03 -11.62 11.12
CA ALA A 52 -3.54 -11.20 9.82
C ALA A 52 -2.39 -11.02 8.81
N LEU A 53 -2.53 -11.56 7.59
CA LEU A 53 -1.56 -11.40 6.51
C LEU A 53 -2.25 -11.00 5.20
N ILE A 54 -1.71 -9.98 4.53
CA ILE A 54 -2.08 -9.64 3.15
C ILE A 54 -1.51 -10.71 2.22
N ARG A 55 -2.38 -11.45 1.54
CA ARG A 55 -2.00 -12.50 0.57
C ARG A 55 -1.82 -11.94 -0.83
N THR A 56 -2.71 -11.05 -1.23
CA THR A 56 -2.65 -10.33 -2.50
C THR A 56 -2.98 -8.87 -2.22
N ILE A 57 -2.37 -7.99 -3.00
CA ILE A 57 -2.70 -6.57 -3.05
C ILE A 57 -2.62 -6.11 -4.50
N GLY A 58 -3.38 -5.10 -4.89
CA GLY A 58 -3.32 -4.54 -6.24
C GLY A 58 -4.09 -3.23 -6.31
N PRO A 59 -3.89 -2.44 -7.37
CA PRO A 59 -4.68 -1.24 -7.56
C PRO A 59 -6.13 -1.59 -7.91
N THR A 60 -7.06 -0.68 -7.63
CA THR A 60 -8.40 -0.70 -8.24
C THR A 60 -8.29 -0.66 -9.77
N PRO A 61 -9.30 -1.16 -10.51
CA PRO A 61 -9.27 -1.16 -11.98
C PRO A 61 -9.22 0.26 -12.58
N GLU A 62 -9.64 1.27 -11.82
CA GLU A 62 -9.62 2.68 -12.19
C GLU A 62 -9.54 3.57 -10.93
N ALA A 63 -9.36 4.87 -11.13
CA ALA A 63 -9.23 5.84 -10.04
C ALA A 63 -10.57 6.38 -9.51
N PHE A 64 -11.70 6.08 -10.17
CA PHE A 64 -13.04 6.56 -9.79
C PHE A 64 -13.12 8.08 -9.56
N GLY A 65 -12.42 8.86 -10.39
CA GLY A 65 -12.38 10.34 -10.30
C GLY A 65 -11.31 10.90 -9.34
N SER A 66 -10.50 10.05 -8.72
CA SER A 66 -9.32 10.43 -7.92
C SER A 66 -8.08 10.60 -8.81
N ASN A 67 -7.04 11.25 -8.29
CA ASN A 67 -5.67 11.22 -8.83
C ASN A 67 -4.82 10.07 -8.22
N HIS A 68 -5.42 9.22 -7.39
CA HIS A 68 -4.84 7.97 -6.87
C HIS A 68 -5.63 6.75 -7.39
N LEU A 69 -4.93 5.63 -7.62
CA LEU A 69 -5.57 4.31 -7.65
C LEU A 69 -5.80 3.84 -6.22
N GLY A 70 -6.99 3.31 -5.94
CA GLY A 70 -7.26 2.65 -4.66
C GLY A 70 -6.48 1.34 -4.55
N LEU A 71 -6.38 0.78 -3.34
CA LEU A 71 -5.77 -0.53 -3.11
C LEU A 71 -6.86 -1.54 -2.73
N LEU A 72 -6.84 -2.70 -3.38
CA LEU A 72 -7.61 -3.89 -3.00
C LEU A 72 -6.66 -4.96 -2.49
N ALA A 73 -6.97 -5.54 -1.34
CA ALA A 73 -6.18 -6.61 -0.74
C ALA A 73 -7.05 -7.78 -0.29
N THR A 74 -6.53 -9.00 -0.42
CA THR A 74 -7.09 -10.18 0.26
C THR A 74 -6.29 -10.46 1.52
N VAL A 75 -6.96 -10.48 2.67
CA VAL A 75 -6.35 -10.72 3.98
C VAL A 75 -6.75 -12.10 4.47
N ALA A 76 -5.77 -12.91 4.87
CA ALA A 76 -5.98 -14.17 5.57
C ALA A 76 -5.84 -13.95 7.09
N LEU A 77 -6.65 -14.67 7.86
CA LEU A 77 -6.61 -14.67 9.33
C LEU A 77 -6.18 -16.08 9.80
N PHE A 78 -5.35 -16.14 10.85
CA PHE A 78 -4.82 -17.37 11.45
C PHE A 78 -5.18 -17.49 12.92
#